data_AF-A0A1F6JSK7-F1
#
_entry.id   AF-A0A1F6JSK7-F1
#
_cell.length_a   1.000
_cell.length_b   1.000
_cell.length_c   1.000
_cell.angle_alpha   90.00
_cell.angle_beta   90.00
_cell.angle_gamma   90.00
#
_symmetry.space_group_name_H-M   'P 1'
#
loop_
_entity.id
_entity.type
_entity.pdbx_description
1 polymer ?
#
loop_
_entity_poly.entity_id
_entity_poly.type
_entity_poly.pdbx_seq_one_letter_code
_entity_poly.pdbx_strand_id
1 'polypeptide(L)'
;MRVLLQSLLLLFSFALVFLWQASPLSSYTLPIIGFLIVIYIVSSLAQTKKGKQVSLGGPLGMFILNTIILLFVFSTGGLSSGFFFLLYFVVFALVFVFEPYTIIAFAIGIVLTFMPEAIKGDVVGNFVKLGSIILISPLAFFFGKEYRKSDERDDTIESIGKDVKEVIEKEKGKISKEDLSKLSEVVKETEELREED
;
A
#
# COMPACT_ATOMS: atom_id res chain seq x y z
N MET A 1 6.06 15.33 1.99
CA MET A 1 5.21 15.49 0.78
C MET A 1 4.59 14.19 0.27
N ARG A 2 5.31 13.05 0.30
CA ARG A 2 4.79 11.76 -0.20
C ARG A 2 3.46 11.33 0.45
N VAL A 3 3.36 11.40 1.79
CA VAL A 3 2.11 11.10 2.54
C VAL A 3 0.92 11.94 2.04
N LEU A 4 1.12 13.25 1.88
CA LEU A 4 0.05 14.17 1.45
C LEU A 4 -0.44 13.84 0.04
N LEU A 5 0.48 13.56 -0.89
CA LEU A 5 0.14 13.19 -2.26
C LEU A 5 -0.60 11.84 -2.31
N GLN A 6 -0.13 10.84 -1.56
CA GLN A 6 -0.81 9.54 -1.46
C GLN A 6 -2.19 9.68 -0.82
N SER A 7 -2.32 10.48 0.24
CA SER A 7 -3.60 10.76 0.89
C SER A 7 -4.57 11.47 -0.06
N LEU A 8 -4.09 12.47 -0.79
CA LEU A 8 -4.89 13.20 -1.78
C LEU A 8 -5.33 12.28 -2.92
N LEU A 9 -4.42 11.45 -3.44
CA LEU A 9 -4.73 10.47 -4.49
C LEU A 9 -5.82 9.50 -4.01
N LEU A 10 -5.70 9.01 -2.78
CA LEU A 10 -6.67 8.11 -2.19
C LEU A 10 -8.02 8.80 -1.99
N LEU A 11 -8.07 9.98 -1.36
CA LEU A 11 -9.30 10.75 -1.19
C LEU A 11 -9.94 11.12 -2.54
N PHE A 12 -9.12 11.35 -3.57
CA PHE A 12 -9.61 11.56 -4.93
C PHE A 12 -10.33 10.33 -5.48
N SER A 13 -9.91 9.10 -5.16
CA SER A 13 -10.66 7.89 -5.56
C SER A 13 -12.04 7.82 -4.92
N PHE A 14 -12.16 8.19 -3.64
CA PHE A 14 -13.45 8.28 -2.95
C PHE A 14 -14.36 9.34 -3.59
N ALA A 15 -13.81 10.54 -3.86
CA ALA A 15 -14.55 11.61 -4.50
C ALA A 15 -15.00 11.22 -5.92
N LEU A 16 -14.13 10.56 -6.70
CA LEU A 16 -14.45 10.07 -8.03
C LEU A 16 -15.60 9.07 -7.99
N VAL A 17 -15.55 8.07 -7.10
CA VAL A 17 -16.63 7.08 -6.98
C VAL A 17 -17.92 7.72 -6.49
N PHE A 18 -17.85 8.64 -5.53
CA PHE A 18 -19.03 9.35 -5.04
C PHE A 18 -19.71 10.16 -6.16
N LEU A 19 -18.93 10.92 -6.94
CA LEU A 19 -19.44 11.67 -8.09
C LEU A 19 -19.98 10.74 -9.18
N TRP A 20 -19.31 9.60 -9.42
CA TRP A 20 -19.77 8.59 -10.36
C TRP A 20 -21.15 8.04 -9.99
N GLN A 21 -21.34 7.66 -8.73
CA GLN A 21 -22.62 7.14 -8.23
C GLN A 21 -23.74 8.17 -8.27
N ALA A 22 -23.43 9.45 -8.04
CA ALA A 22 -24.39 10.54 -8.16
C ALA A 22 -24.76 10.87 -9.63
N SER A 23 -24.01 10.35 -10.60
CA SER A 23 -24.21 10.65 -12.02
C SER A 23 -25.13 9.62 -12.72
N PRO A 24 -25.79 10.00 -13.84
CA PRO A 24 -26.53 9.06 -14.70
C PRO A 24 -25.66 7.95 -15.31
N LEU A 25 -24.32 8.15 -15.32
CA LEU A 25 -23.36 7.18 -15.84
C LEU A 25 -23.18 5.96 -14.93
N SER A 26 -23.73 6.00 -13.71
CA SER A 26 -23.74 4.86 -12.77
C SER A 26 -24.33 3.57 -13.37
N SER A 27 -25.20 3.67 -14.38
CA SER A 27 -25.70 2.53 -15.16
C SER A 27 -24.59 1.75 -15.89
N TYR A 28 -23.45 2.37 -16.18
CA TYR A 28 -22.28 1.76 -16.82
C TYR A 28 -21.18 1.34 -15.82
N THR A 29 -21.51 1.24 -14.53
CA THR A 29 -20.53 0.88 -13.49
C THR A 29 -19.84 -0.47 -13.78
N LEU A 30 -20.59 -1.48 -14.20
CA LEU A 30 -20.04 -2.80 -14.48
C LEU A 30 -19.03 -2.80 -15.67
N PRO A 31 -19.36 -2.22 -16.84
CA PRO A 31 -18.37 -2.00 -17.91
C PRO A 31 -17.12 -1.24 -17.45
N ILE A 32 -17.28 -0.18 -16.64
CA ILE A 32 -16.15 0.61 -16.13
C ILE A 32 -15.26 -0.21 -15.19
N ILE A 33 -15.85 -1.00 -14.30
CA ILE A 33 -15.10 -1.95 -13.46
C ILE A 33 -14.26 -2.88 -14.34
N GLY A 34 -14.87 -3.50 -15.36
CA GLY A 34 -14.17 -4.39 -16.29
C GLY A 34 -13.00 -3.70 -16.99
N PHE A 35 -13.23 -2.48 -17.49
CA PHE A 35 -12.20 -1.66 -18.11
C PHE A 35 -11.04 -1.33 -17.16
N LEU A 36 -11.34 -0.92 -15.92
CA LEU A 36 -10.32 -0.62 -14.91
C LEU A 36 -9.52 -1.87 -14.51
N ILE A 37 -10.16 -3.04 -14.43
CA ILE A 37 -9.46 -4.32 -14.17
C ILE A 37 -8.46 -4.62 -15.29
N VAL A 38 -8.84 -4.43 -16.56
CA VAL A 38 -7.94 -4.62 -17.70
C VAL A 38 -6.75 -3.66 -17.60
N ILE A 39 -6.99 -2.37 -17.31
CA ILE A 39 -5.91 -1.40 -17.09
C ILE A 39 -4.98 -1.86 -15.96
N TYR A 40 -5.55 -2.28 -14.83
CA TYR A 40 -4.79 -2.74 -13.67
C TYR A 40 -3.87 -3.91 -14.03
N ILE A 41 -4.40 -4.95 -14.69
CA ILE A 41 -3.62 -6.13 -15.10
C ILE A 41 -2.54 -5.76 -16.12
N VAL A 42 -2.86 -4.96 -17.13
CA VAL A 42 -1.87 -4.54 -18.14
C VAL A 42 -0.75 -3.73 -17.48
N SER A 43 -1.10 -2.83 -16.55
CA SER A 43 -0.14 -2.01 -15.84
C SER A 43 0.77 -2.83 -14.91
N SER A 44 0.25 -3.87 -14.25
CA SER A 44 1.04 -4.73 -13.37
C SER A 44 2.00 -5.60 -14.17
N LEU A 45 1.54 -6.23 -15.26
CA LEU A 45 2.37 -7.04 -16.15
C LEU A 45 3.49 -6.25 -16.82
N ALA A 46 3.25 -4.97 -17.15
CA ALA A 46 4.26 -4.09 -17.72
C ALA A 46 5.40 -3.79 -16.74
N GLN A 47 5.13 -3.78 -15.43
CA GLN A 47 6.13 -3.52 -14.39
C GLN A 47 7.00 -4.74 -14.10
N THR A 48 6.46 -5.96 -14.20
CA THR A 48 7.19 -7.21 -13.98
C THR A 48 8.36 -7.38 -14.97
N LYS A 49 8.27 -6.80 -16.17
CA LYS A 49 9.34 -6.83 -17.17
C LYS A 49 10.60 -6.04 -16.78
N LYS A 50 10.54 -5.21 -15.73
CA LYS A 50 11.69 -4.41 -15.24
C LYS A 50 12.51 -5.09 -14.13
N GLY A 51 12.36 -6.41 -13.95
CA GLY A 51 13.13 -7.16 -12.94
C GLY A 51 12.74 -6.85 -11.49
N LYS A 52 11.69 -6.07 -11.27
CA LYS A 52 11.11 -5.85 -9.95
C LYS A 52 10.07 -6.94 -9.69
N GLN A 53 10.16 -7.56 -8.52
CA GLN A 53 9.18 -8.51 -7.98
C GLN A 53 7.75 -7.94 -8.12
N VAL A 54 6.73 -8.80 -8.21
CA VAL A 54 5.33 -8.42 -8.44
C VAL A 54 4.90 -7.32 -7.47
N SER A 55 4.98 -6.07 -7.91
CA SER A 55 4.59 -4.92 -7.11
C SER A 55 3.08 -4.73 -7.27
N LEU A 56 2.39 -4.30 -6.22
CA LEU A 56 0.96 -3.93 -6.24
C LEU A 56 0.66 -2.67 -7.10
N GLY A 57 1.44 -2.45 -8.16
CA GLY A 57 1.29 -1.36 -9.13
C GLY A 57 1.67 0.02 -8.60
N GLY A 58 2.34 0.08 -7.43
CA GLY A 58 2.66 1.31 -6.73
C GLY A 58 1.42 2.17 -6.43
N PRO A 59 1.59 3.50 -6.27
CA PRO A 59 0.49 4.37 -5.90
C PRO A 59 -0.70 4.43 -6.85
N LEU A 60 -0.44 4.40 -8.15
CA LEU A 60 -1.50 4.42 -9.15
C LEU A 60 -2.23 3.06 -9.21
N GLY A 61 -1.53 1.95 -9.02
CA GLY A 61 -2.13 0.63 -8.90
C GLY A 61 -3.13 0.57 -7.74
N MET A 62 -2.74 1.06 -6.56
CA MET A 62 -3.61 1.13 -5.40
C MET A 62 -4.80 2.09 -5.58
N PHE A 63 -4.60 3.22 -6.27
CA PHE A 63 -5.70 4.11 -6.64
C PHE A 63 -6.76 3.39 -7.50
N ILE A 64 -6.31 2.69 -8.55
CA ILE A 64 -7.20 1.94 -9.45
C ILE A 64 -7.88 0.80 -8.69
N LEU A 65 -7.13 0.03 -7.90
CA LEU A 65 -7.66 -1.08 -7.10
C LEU A 65 -8.73 -0.60 -6.11
N ASN A 66 -8.46 0.48 -5.37
CA ASN A 66 -9.42 1.07 -4.45
C ASN A 66 -10.68 1.54 -5.19
N THR A 67 -10.52 2.19 -6.34
CA THR A 67 -11.63 2.64 -7.18
C THR A 67 -12.49 1.47 -7.66
N ILE A 68 -11.87 0.38 -8.13
CA ILE A 68 -12.57 -0.85 -8.54
C ILE A 68 -13.39 -1.41 -7.38
N ILE A 69 -12.78 -1.57 -6.20
CA ILE A 69 -13.44 -2.16 -5.03
C ILE A 69 -14.61 -1.28 -4.56
N LEU A 70 -14.41 0.03 -4.48
CA LEU A 70 -15.48 0.97 -4.11
C LEU A 70 -16.64 0.93 -5.11
N LEU A 71 -16.37 0.96 -6.43
CA LEU A 71 -17.40 0.82 -7.45
C LEU A 71 -18.17 -0.50 -7.32
N PHE A 72 -17.44 -1.60 -7.05
CA PHE A 72 -18.03 -2.91 -6.85
C PHE A 72 -18.96 -2.94 -5.64
N VAL A 73 -18.49 -2.43 -4.49
CA VAL A 73 -19.27 -2.33 -3.24
C VAL A 73 -20.53 -1.50 -3.45
N PHE A 74 -20.44 -0.31 -4.06
CA PHE A 74 -21.62 0.51 -4.36
C PHE A 74 -22.60 -0.16 -5.32
N SER A 75 -22.11 -0.78 -6.40
CA SER A 75 -22.96 -1.47 -7.37
C SER A 75 -23.71 -2.67 -6.80
N THR A 76 -23.25 -3.21 -5.67
CA THR A 76 -23.80 -4.39 -5.01
C THR A 76 -24.54 -4.07 -3.70
N GLY A 77 -24.86 -2.80 -3.46
CA GLY A 77 -25.69 -2.37 -2.32
C GLY A 77 -24.94 -1.71 -1.17
N GLY A 78 -23.74 -1.17 -1.42
CA GLY A 78 -23.03 -0.30 -0.49
C GLY A 78 -22.70 -0.98 0.85
N LEU A 79 -23.14 -0.41 1.97
CA LEU A 79 -22.94 -1.01 3.29
C LEU A 79 -23.63 -2.38 3.47
N SER A 80 -24.70 -2.65 2.74
CA SER A 80 -25.38 -3.94 2.76
C SER A 80 -24.72 -4.96 1.83
N SER A 81 -23.72 -4.57 1.04
CA SER A 81 -23.02 -5.45 0.13
C SER A 81 -22.27 -6.55 0.87
N GLY A 82 -22.43 -7.79 0.39
CA GLY A 82 -21.59 -8.93 0.79
C GLY A 82 -20.11 -8.76 0.42
N PHE A 83 -19.75 -7.76 -0.40
CA PHE A 83 -18.37 -7.44 -0.78
C PHE A 83 -17.75 -6.30 0.03
N PHE A 84 -18.49 -5.69 0.98
CA PHE A 84 -17.96 -4.61 1.82
C PHE A 84 -16.68 -5.03 2.55
N PHE A 85 -16.56 -6.31 2.92
CA PHE A 85 -15.39 -6.84 3.60
C PHE A 85 -14.07 -6.70 2.80
N LEU A 86 -14.15 -6.54 1.47
CA LEU A 86 -12.96 -6.28 0.64
C LEU A 86 -12.26 -4.98 1.06
N LEU A 87 -12.98 -4.01 1.61
CA LEU A 87 -12.39 -2.77 2.12
C LEU A 87 -11.48 -3.02 3.33
N TYR A 88 -11.71 -4.09 4.12
CA TYR A 88 -10.77 -4.50 5.18
C TYR A 88 -9.43 -4.95 4.58
N PHE A 89 -9.46 -5.70 3.48
CA PHE A 89 -8.25 -6.10 2.77
C PHE A 89 -7.53 -4.90 2.15
N VAL A 90 -8.27 -3.88 1.68
CA VAL A 90 -7.66 -2.64 1.18
C VAL A 90 -6.88 -1.93 2.29
N VAL A 91 -7.39 -1.87 3.52
CA VAL A 91 -6.66 -1.28 4.66
C VAL A 91 -5.27 -1.92 4.80
N PHE A 92 -5.18 -3.25 4.71
CA PHE A 92 -3.89 -3.95 4.77
C PHE A 92 -3.07 -3.78 3.48
N ALA A 93 -3.68 -3.86 2.30
CA ALA A 93 -2.96 -3.65 1.05
C ALA A 93 -2.28 -2.26 0.99
N LEU A 94 -2.92 -1.24 1.57
CA LEU A 94 -2.36 0.10 1.67
C LEU A 94 -1.07 0.16 2.48
N VAL A 95 -0.89 -0.70 3.49
CA VAL A 95 0.31 -0.65 4.35
C VAL A 95 1.59 -1.01 3.60
N PHE A 96 1.47 -1.87 2.58
CA PHE A 96 2.59 -2.37 1.79
C PHE A 96 2.98 -1.40 0.66
N VAL A 97 2.11 -0.46 0.30
CA VAL A 97 2.32 0.43 -0.86
C VAL A 97 2.44 1.90 -0.43
N PHE A 98 1.65 2.33 0.56
CA PHE A 98 1.56 3.70 1.03
C PHE A 98 2.20 3.87 2.38
N GLU A 99 2.55 5.13 2.70
CA GLU A 99 3.01 5.49 4.03
C GLU A 99 1.97 5.10 5.09
N PRO A 100 2.35 4.64 6.29
CA PRO A 100 1.38 4.13 7.27
C PRO A 100 0.30 5.16 7.63
N TYR A 101 0.69 6.44 7.70
CA TYR A 101 -0.23 7.55 8.00
C TYR A 101 -1.36 7.71 6.98
N THR A 102 -1.21 7.22 5.76
CA THR A 102 -2.22 7.32 4.69
C THR A 102 -3.48 6.52 5.01
N ILE A 103 -3.41 5.55 5.92
CA ILE A 103 -4.55 4.77 6.41
C ILE A 103 -5.58 5.67 7.10
N ILE A 104 -5.13 6.74 7.76
CA ILE A 104 -6.04 7.72 8.39
C ILE A 104 -6.91 8.38 7.33
N ALA A 105 -6.31 8.76 6.18
CA ALA A 105 -7.05 9.32 5.05
C ALA A 105 -8.04 8.31 4.46
N PHE A 106 -7.66 7.02 4.41
CA PHE A 106 -8.58 5.95 4.00
C PHE A 106 -9.78 5.81 4.94
N ALA A 107 -9.54 5.74 6.25
CA ALA A 107 -10.60 5.63 7.24
C ALA A 107 -11.56 6.84 7.17
N ILE A 108 -11.02 8.05 7.04
CA ILE A 108 -11.83 9.26 6.85
C ILE A 108 -12.63 9.17 5.55
N GLY A 109 -12.01 8.78 4.43
CA GLY A 109 -12.67 8.61 3.14
C GLY A 109 -13.85 7.64 3.23
N ILE A 110 -13.64 6.47 3.84
CA ILE A 110 -14.69 5.47 4.09
C ILE A 110 -15.85 6.06 4.88
N VAL A 111 -15.56 6.67 6.03
CA VAL A 111 -16.58 7.23 6.92
C VAL A 111 -17.39 8.28 6.18
N LEU A 112 -16.74 9.23 5.49
CA LEU A 112 -17.44 10.30 4.76
C LEU A 112 -18.28 9.76 3.60
N THR A 113 -17.75 8.81 2.84
CA THR A 113 -18.42 8.24 1.66
C THR A 113 -19.63 7.40 2.04
N PHE A 114 -19.58 6.63 3.12
CA PHE A 114 -20.66 5.73 3.53
C PHE A 114 -21.57 6.29 4.64
N MET A 115 -21.25 7.44 5.24
CA MET A 115 -22.10 8.07 6.28
C MET A 115 -23.58 8.23 5.86
N PRO A 116 -23.90 8.66 4.61
CA PRO A 116 -25.30 8.84 4.22
C PRO A 116 -26.11 7.53 4.17
N GLU A 117 -25.45 6.40 3.90
CA GLU A 117 -26.05 5.06 3.99
C GLU A 117 -26.09 4.55 5.43
N ALA A 118 -25.09 4.89 6.24
CA ALA A 118 -24.96 4.36 7.60
C ALA A 118 -26.11 4.77 8.52
N ILE A 119 -26.70 5.94 8.29
CA ILE A 119 -27.84 6.46 9.05
C ILE A 119 -29.20 5.94 8.54
N LYS A 120 -29.22 5.08 7.50
CA LYS A 120 -30.44 4.51 6.91
C LYS A 120 -30.51 3.01 7.18
N GLY A 121 -31.72 2.46 7.24
CA GLY A 121 -31.95 1.02 7.38
C GLY A 121 -31.44 0.48 8.72
N ASP A 122 -30.63 -0.59 8.68
CA ASP A 122 -29.98 -1.17 9.86
C ASP A 122 -28.81 -0.30 10.35
N VAL A 123 -29.16 0.76 11.07
CA VAL A 123 -28.19 1.75 11.58
C VAL A 123 -27.13 1.07 12.45
N VAL A 124 -27.53 0.21 13.38
CA VAL A 124 -26.58 -0.44 14.30
C VAL A 124 -25.58 -1.30 13.53
N GLY A 125 -26.05 -2.18 12.64
CA GLY A 125 -25.17 -3.02 11.83
C GLY A 125 -24.26 -2.21 10.91
N ASN A 126 -24.75 -1.11 10.35
CA ASN A 126 -23.96 -0.21 9.50
C ASN A 126 -22.84 0.49 10.27
N PHE A 127 -23.13 1.02 11.47
CA PHE A 127 -22.12 1.63 12.32
C PHE A 127 -21.08 0.61 12.80
N VAL A 128 -21.47 -0.65 13.05
CA VAL A 128 -20.52 -1.73 13.35
C VAL A 128 -19.55 -1.97 12.18
N LYS A 129 -20.05 -2.00 10.93
CA LYS A 129 -19.22 -2.16 9.73
C LYS A 129 -18.26 -0.99 9.49
N LEU A 130 -18.68 0.24 9.77
CA LEU A 130 -17.79 1.40 9.68
C LEU A 130 -16.78 1.43 10.84
N GLY A 131 -17.25 1.13 12.04
CA GLY A 131 -16.43 1.04 13.25
C GLY A 131 -15.34 -0.01 13.14
N SER A 132 -15.60 -1.15 12.52
CA SER A 132 -14.59 -2.19 12.31
C SER A 132 -13.43 -1.72 11.43
N ILE A 133 -13.67 -0.94 10.37
CA ILE A 133 -12.60 -0.33 9.56
C ILE A 133 -11.75 0.61 10.41
N ILE A 134 -12.40 1.46 11.22
CA ILE A 134 -11.69 2.39 12.12
C ILE A 134 -10.85 1.61 13.14
N LEU A 135 -11.37 0.51 13.71
CA LEU A 135 -10.66 -0.29 14.70
C LEU A 135 -9.47 -1.07 14.12
N ILE A 136 -9.58 -1.53 12.87
CA ILE A 136 -8.49 -2.23 12.17
C ILE A 136 -7.41 -1.24 11.71
N SER A 137 -7.75 0.02 11.46
CA SER A 137 -6.83 1.04 10.93
C SER A 137 -5.57 1.27 11.78
N PRO A 138 -5.63 1.40 13.13
CA PRO A 138 -4.44 1.47 13.98
C PRO A 138 -3.55 0.24 13.86
N LEU A 139 -4.15 -0.95 13.83
CA LEU A 139 -3.40 -2.20 13.70
C LEU A 139 -2.63 -2.22 12.38
N ALA A 140 -3.29 -1.88 11.28
CA ALA A 140 -2.66 -1.74 9.98
C ALA A 140 -1.56 -0.68 9.98
N PHE A 141 -1.76 0.46 10.66
CA PHE A 141 -0.71 1.48 10.82
C PHE A 141 0.55 0.91 11.49
N PHE A 142 0.39 0.15 12.57
CA PHE A 142 1.54 -0.48 13.25
C PHE A 142 2.25 -1.49 12.35
N PHE A 143 1.51 -2.34 11.65
CA PHE A 143 2.10 -3.29 10.70
C PHE A 143 2.85 -2.58 9.57
N GLY A 144 2.28 -1.53 8.99
CA GLY A 144 2.95 -0.75 7.94
C GLY A 144 4.21 -0.06 8.42
N LYS A 145 4.23 0.39 9.68
CA LYS A 145 5.41 1.01 10.28
C LYS A 145 6.51 -0.02 10.52
N GLU A 146 6.18 -1.20 11.04
CA GLU A 146 7.18 -2.24 11.28
C GLU A 146 7.72 -2.81 9.97
N TYR A 147 6.85 -3.03 8.97
CA TYR A 147 7.25 -3.47 7.64
C TYR A 147 8.28 -2.51 7.00
N ARG A 148 8.02 -1.19 7.05
CA ARG A 148 8.99 -0.18 6.57
C ARG A 148 10.29 -0.16 7.35
N LYS A 149 10.21 -0.33 8.66
CA LYS A 149 11.40 -0.32 9.51
C LYS A 149 12.32 -1.51 9.20
N SER A 150 11.75 -2.65 8.81
CA SER A 150 12.51 -3.79 8.27
C SER A 150 13.19 -3.40 6.96
N ASP A 151 12.43 -2.88 6.00
CA ASP A 151 12.92 -2.46 4.68
C ASP A 151 14.05 -1.42 4.77
N GLU A 152 13.90 -0.41 5.65
CA GLU A 152 14.94 0.60 5.91
C GLU A 152 16.20 0.03 6.58
N ARG A 153 16.07 -1.03 7.39
CA ARG A 153 17.22 -1.72 7.99
C ARG A 153 17.98 -2.49 6.93
N ASP A 154 17.27 -3.22 6.07
CA ASP A 154 17.88 -4.02 5.00
C ASP A 154 18.64 -3.12 4.01
N ASP A 155 18.03 -1.99 3.61
CA ASP A 155 18.67 -0.97 2.79
C ASP A 155 19.94 -0.38 3.45
N THR A 156 19.89 -0.17 4.77
CA THR A 156 21.04 0.35 5.53
C THR A 156 22.17 -0.68 5.59
N ILE A 157 21.84 -1.95 5.84
CA ILE A 157 22.80 -3.07 5.85
C ILE A 157 23.44 -3.21 4.47
N GLU A 158 22.67 -3.14 3.39
CA GLU A 158 23.18 -3.19 2.02
C GLU A 158 24.12 -2.01 1.72
N SER A 159 23.76 -0.79 2.12
CA SER A 159 24.61 0.39 1.94
C SER A 159 25.94 0.24 2.68
N ILE A 160 25.92 -0.23 3.94
CA ILE A 160 27.14 -0.45 4.73
C ILE A 160 28.03 -1.49 4.04
N GLY A 161 27.47 -2.64 3.65
CA GLY A 161 28.23 -3.70 2.96
C GLY A 161 28.86 -3.20 1.66
N LYS A 162 28.14 -2.36 0.89
CA LYS A 162 28.64 -1.76 -0.34
C LYS A 162 29.75 -0.73 -0.10
N ASP A 163 29.56 0.17 0.86
CA ASP A 163 30.54 1.21 1.20
C ASP A 163 31.85 0.59 1.72
N VAL A 164 31.74 -0.46 2.55
CA VAL A 164 32.92 -1.20 3.05
C VAL A 164 33.63 -1.93 1.91
N LYS A 165 32.90 -2.59 1.00
CA LYS A 165 33.50 -3.20 -0.21
C LYS A 165 34.25 -2.17 -1.06
N GLU A 166 33.66 -0.99 -1.27
CA GLU A 166 34.28 0.08 -2.05
C GLU A 166 35.56 0.61 -1.40
N VAL A 167 35.60 0.73 -0.07
CA VAL A 167 36.82 1.10 0.69
C VAL A 167 37.92 0.04 0.54
N ILE A 168 37.57 -1.25 0.66
CA ILE A 168 38.52 -2.36 0.47
C ILE A 168 39.13 -2.33 -0.95
N GLU A 169 38.32 -2.05 -1.97
CA GLU A 169 38.77 -1.98 -3.35
C GLU A 169 39.64 -0.76 -3.64
N LYS A 170 39.28 0.43 -3.12
CA LYS A 170 40.00 1.68 -3.39
C LYS A 170 41.32 1.82 -2.63
N GLU A 171 41.37 1.37 -1.38
CA GLU A 171 42.55 1.54 -0.51
C GLU A 171 43.37 0.24 -0.40
N LYS A 172 43.17 -0.69 -1.35
CA LYS A 172 43.87 -1.97 -1.44
C LYS A 172 45.38 -1.74 -1.47
N GLY A 173 46.07 -2.19 -0.41
CA GLY A 173 47.53 -2.04 -0.25
C GLY A 173 47.98 -0.93 0.70
N LYS A 174 47.09 -0.04 1.15
CA LYS A 174 47.34 0.93 2.24
C LYS A 174 46.72 0.54 3.57
N ILE A 175 45.69 -0.32 3.52
CA ILE A 175 45.03 -0.88 4.70
C ILE A 175 45.91 -1.97 5.32
N SER A 176 46.05 -1.98 6.65
CA SER A 176 46.78 -3.03 7.36
C SER A 176 46.09 -4.40 7.18
N LYS A 177 46.82 -5.51 7.29
CA LYS A 177 46.21 -6.86 7.16
C LYS A 177 45.12 -7.11 8.20
N GLU A 178 45.26 -6.53 9.40
CA GLU A 178 44.29 -6.67 10.49
C GLU A 178 43.01 -5.87 10.22
N ASP A 179 43.13 -4.66 9.67
CA ASP A 179 41.96 -3.85 9.30
C ASP A 179 41.24 -4.46 8.08
N LEU A 180 41.99 -5.05 7.15
CA LEU A 180 41.43 -5.76 5.98
C LEU A 180 40.61 -6.98 6.41
N SER A 181 41.05 -7.74 7.42
CA SER A 181 40.27 -8.87 7.94
C SER A 181 38.99 -8.40 8.63
N LYS A 182 39.07 -7.35 9.46
CA LYS A 182 37.90 -6.77 10.14
C LYS A 182 36.86 -6.23 9.15
N LEU A 183 37.28 -5.51 8.11
CA LEU A 183 36.36 -4.99 7.10
C LEU A 183 35.74 -6.12 6.25
N SER A 184 36.49 -7.18 5.97
CA SER A 184 35.96 -8.35 5.26
C SER A 184 34.96 -9.13 6.11
N GLU A 185 35.18 -9.19 7.42
CA GLU A 185 34.26 -9.77 8.41
C GLU A 185 32.94 -8.97 8.45
N VAL A 186 33.00 -7.63 8.48
CA VAL A 186 31.81 -6.76 8.41
C VAL A 186 31.01 -7.02 7.12
N VAL A 187 31.69 -7.18 5.97
CA VAL A 187 31.01 -7.51 4.71
C VAL A 187 30.28 -8.85 4.81
N LYS A 188 30.95 -9.87 5.36
CA LYS A 188 30.36 -11.20 5.54
C LYS A 188 29.17 -11.16 6.50
N GLU A 189 29.30 -10.45 7.62
CA GLU A 189 28.22 -10.27 8.60
C GLU A 189 27.02 -9.55 7.97
N THR A 190 27.23 -8.52 7.14
CA THR A 190 26.13 -7.86 6.41
C THR A 190 25.47 -8.75 5.36
N GLU A 191 26.21 -9.70 4.76
CA GLU A 191 25.63 -10.69 3.83
C GLU A 191 24.83 -11.76 4.59
N GLU A 192 25.34 -12.24 5.73
CA GLU A 192 24.67 -13.22 6.60
C GLU A 192 23.37 -12.66 7.19
N LEU A 193 23.40 -11.42 7.71
CA LEU A 193 22.21 -10.74 8.22
C LEU A 193 21.10 -10.56 7.17
N ARG A 194 21.45 -10.56 5.89
CA ARG A 194 20.49 -10.44 4.78
C ARG A 194 19.93 -11.80 4.32
N GLU A 195 20.55 -12.91 4.72
CA GLU A 195 20.09 -14.27 4.41
C GLU A 195 19.22 -14.87 5.53
N GLU A 196 19.14 -14.23 6.71
CA GLU A 196 18.36 -14.71 7.86
C GLU A 196 16.87 -14.29 7.87
N ASP A 197 16.45 -13.36 7.01
CA ASP A 197 15.05 -12.88 6.84
C ASP A 197 14.38 -13.36 5.52
#